data_AF-A0A1G3P5N1-F1
#
_entry.id   AF-A0A1G3P5N1-F1
#
_cell.length_a   1.000
_cell.length_b   1.000
_cell.length_c   1.000
_cell.angle_alpha   90.00
_cell.angle_beta   90.00
_cell.angle_gamma   90.00
#
_symmetry.space_group_name_H-M   'P 1'
#
loop_
_entity.id
_entity.type
_entity.pdbx_description
1 polymer ?
#
loop_
_entity_poly.entity_id
_entity_poly.type
_entity_poly.pdbx_seq_one_letter_code
_entity_poly.pdbx_strand_id
1 'polypeptide(L)'
;MDTRKEVKLKINDTELKGVYANHIGIMHTADEFVIDFISMLPPEAIVTSRVITSPAALKRMYNAIGINIKKFEERFGEIPNEENNEDIPGNVN
;
A
#
# COMPACT_ATOMS: atom_id res chain seq x y z
N MET A 1 31.09 -12.55 12.68
CA MET A 1 29.97 -13.40 12.23
C MET A 1 28.69 -12.67 12.60
N ASP A 2 28.05 -12.00 11.64
CA ASP A 2 26.77 -11.32 11.86
C ASP A 2 25.67 -12.38 11.91
N THR A 3 25.20 -12.69 13.12
CA THR A 3 24.00 -13.49 13.32
C THR A 3 22.80 -12.64 12.92
N ARG A 4 22.40 -12.72 11.65
CA ARG A 4 21.10 -12.23 11.19
C ARG A 4 20.03 -12.88 12.05
N LYS A 5 19.51 -12.15 13.04
CA LYS A 5 18.38 -12.59 13.85
C LYS A 5 17.23 -12.87 12.89
N GLU A 6 16.83 -14.14 12.82
CA GLU A 6 15.65 -14.55 12.08
C GLU A 6 14.44 -13.91 12.74
N VAL A 7 13.88 -12.89 12.08
CA VAL A 7 12.69 -12.21 12.57
C VAL A 7 11.52 -13.16 12.34
N LYS A 8 11.02 -13.78 13.42
CA LYS A 8 9.79 -14.57 13.35
C LYS A 8 8.63 -13.63 13.04
N LEU A 9 8.15 -13.67 11.80
CA LEU A 9 6.95 -12.96 11.38
C LEU A 9 5.74 -13.55 12.14
N LYS A 10 5.01 -12.69 12.83
CA LYS A 10 3.72 -13.04 13.45
C LYS A 10 2.63 -12.26 12.73
N ILE A 11 1.58 -12.97 12.34
CA ILE A 11 0.35 -12.41 11.81
C ILE A 11 -0.78 -12.82 12.74
N ASN A 12 -1.68 -11.90 13.07
CA ASN A 12 -2.85 -12.20 13.89
C ASN A 12 -4.02 -12.63 12.97
N ASP A 13 -5.05 -13.24 13.54
CA ASP A 13 -6.18 -13.79 12.78
C ASP A 13 -6.96 -12.74 11.98
N THR A 14 -6.97 -11.49 12.45
CA THR A 14 -7.63 -10.37 11.76
C THR A 14 -6.85 -9.97 10.52
N GLU A 15 -5.54 -9.75 10.64
CA GLU A 15 -4.65 -9.41 9.52
C GLU A 15 -4.53 -10.56 8.52
N LEU A 16 -4.64 -11.80 8.99
CA LEU A 16 -4.60 -12.99 8.13
C LEU A 16 -5.78 -13.03 7.14
N LYS A 17 -6.94 -12.48 7.51
CA LYS A 17 -8.10 -12.37 6.62
C LYS A 17 -7.87 -11.32 5.52
N GLY A 18 -7.01 -10.34 5.77
CA GLY A 18 -6.79 -9.20 4.91
C GLY A 18 -7.97 -8.23 4.87
N VAL A 19 -7.74 -7.10 4.23
CA VAL A 19 -8.76 -6.10 3.93
C VAL A 19 -8.78 -5.84 2.43
N TYR A 20 -9.97 -5.58 1.88
CA TYR A 20 -10.10 -5.15 0.50
C TYR A 20 -9.89 -3.63 0.38
N ALA A 21 -9.24 -3.20 -0.69
CA ALA A 21 -9.14 -1.81 -1.09
C ALA A 21 -8.96 -1.71 -2.61
N ASN A 22 -9.60 -0.72 -3.21
CA ASN A 22 -9.49 -0.40 -4.63
C ASN A 22 -8.96 1.02 -4.89
N HIS A 23 -8.84 1.83 -3.84
CA HIS A 23 -8.24 3.16 -3.89
C HIS A 23 -7.21 3.33 -2.78
N ILE A 24 -6.27 4.25 -2.98
CA ILE A 24 -5.27 4.63 -1.98
C ILE A 24 -5.25 6.15 -1.85
N GLY A 25 -5.39 6.65 -0.62
CA GLY A 25 -5.11 8.04 -0.28
C GLY A 25 -3.71 8.16 0.32
N ILE A 26 -2.92 9.14 -0.10
CA ILE A 26 -1.57 9.36 0.43
C ILE A 26 -1.44 10.80 0.92
N MET A 27 -1.04 10.95 2.18
CA MET A 27 -0.71 12.23 2.79
C MET A 27 0.69 12.14 3.39
N HIS A 28 1.41 13.26 3.48
CA HIS A 28 2.75 13.24 4.05
C HIS A 28 3.18 14.56 4.69
N THR A 29 4.14 14.45 5.59
CA THR A 29 5.00 15.52 6.10
C THR A 29 6.44 15.23 5.68
N ALA A 30 7.40 16.02 6.16
CA ALA A 30 8.82 15.72 5.96
C ALA A 30 9.25 14.42 6.66
N ASP A 31 8.57 14.03 7.74
CA ASP A 31 8.98 12.94 8.62
C ASP A 31 8.14 11.67 8.43
N GLU A 32 6.90 11.79 7.97
CA GLU A 32 5.94 10.69 7.90
C GLU A 32 5.10 10.70 6.63
N PHE A 33 4.73 9.50 6.20
CA PHE A 33 3.71 9.23 5.20
C PHE A 33 2.55 8.50 5.86
N VAL A 34 1.33 8.92 5.55
CA VAL A 34 0.08 8.26 5.91
C VAL A 34 -0.54 7.72 4.63
N ILE A 35 -0.81 6.42 4.62
CA ILE A 35 -1.36 5.69 3.48
C ILE A 35 -2.68 5.08 3.92
N ASP A 36 -3.77 5.55 3.33
CA ASP A 36 -5.11 5.02 3.54
C ASP A 36 -5.49 4.09 2.40
N PHE A 37 -5.78 2.85 2.74
CA PHE A 37 -6.42 1.89 1.85
C PHE A 37 -7.92 2.06 1.96
N ILE A 38 -8.55 2.39 0.83
CA ILE A 38 -9.96 2.78 0.76
C ILE A 38 -10.71 1.75 -0.08
N SER A 39 -11.83 1.27 0.48
CA SER A 39 -12.86 0.56 -0.28
C SER A 39 -13.93 1.56 -0.68
N MET A 40 -13.92 1.95 -1.95
CA MET A 40 -14.94 2.80 -2.55
C MET A 40 -15.99 1.90 -3.23
N LEU A 41 -17.17 1.84 -2.62
CA LEU A 41 -18.35 1.12 -3.12
C LEU A 41 -19.56 2.07 -3.03
N PRO A 42 -19.99 2.68 -4.16
CA PRO A 42 -21.09 3.64 -4.13
C PRO A 42 -22.31 3.10 -3.36
N PRO A 43 -22.88 3.89 -2.42
CA PRO A 43 -22.65 5.32 -2.20
C PRO A 43 -21.55 5.68 -1.19
N GLU A 44 -20.86 4.72 -0.60
CA GLU A 44 -19.92 4.96 0.51
C GLU A 44 -18.45 4.69 0.14
N ALA A 45 -17.55 5.42 0.79
CA ALA A 45 -16.13 5.15 0.77
C ALA A 45 -15.66 4.94 2.22
N ILE A 46 -15.00 3.82 2.48
CA ILE A 46 -14.58 3.43 3.82
C ILE A 46 -13.06 3.21 3.81
N VAL A 47 -12.35 3.87 4.73
CA VAL A 47 -10.93 3.56 5.01
C VAL A 47 -10.89 2.20 5.69
N THR A 48 -10.38 1.18 5.00
CA THR A 48 -10.30 -0.19 5.51
C THR A 48 -9.01 -0.46 6.27
N SER A 49 -7.94 0.27 5.97
CA SER A 49 -6.69 0.25 6.73
C SER A 49 -5.91 1.55 6.56
N ARG A 50 -5.16 1.94 7.59
CA ARG A 50 -4.23 3.08 7.58
C ARG A 50 -2.84 2.61 7.99
N VAL A 51 -1.85 2.94 7.18
CA VAL A 51 -0.44 2.67 7.47
C VAL A 51 0.31 3.99 7.57
N ILE A 52 1.01 4.20 8.69
CA ILE A 52 1.89 5.35 8.90
C ILE A 52 3.34 4.84 8.83
N THR A 53 4.17 5.48 8.03
CA THR A 53 5.56 5.05 7.83
C THR A 53 6.49 6.20 7.51
N SER A 54 7.80 5.98 7.58
CA SER A 54 8.79 7.00 7.23
C SER A 54 9.05 7.05 5.72
N PRO A 55 9.49 8.20 5.17
CA PRO A 55 9.84 8.34 3.75
C PRO A 55 10.83 7.28 3.27
N ALA A 56 11.84 6.95 4.09
CA ALA A 56 12.85 5.95 3.76
C ALA A 56 12.26 4.52 3.68
N ALA A 57 11.30 4.19 4.54
CA ALA A 57 10.63 2.90 4.51
C ALA A 57 9.68 2.79 3.31
N LEU A 58 8.88 3.85 3.04
CA LEU A 58 7.99 3.88 1.90
C LEU A 58 8.74 3.75 0.56
N LYS A 59 9.89 4.42 0.42
CA LYS A 59 10.73 4.28 -0.79
C LYS A 59 11.20 2.84 -1.00
N ARG A 60 11.53 2.11 0.07
CA ARG A 60 11.88 0.68 -0.02
C ARG A 60 10.67 -0.17 -0.43
N MET A 61 9.49 0.13 0.12
CA MET A 61 8.24 -0.56 -0.23
C MET A 61 7.90 -0.35 -1.72
N TYR A 62 7.92 0.89 -2.20
CA TYR A 62 7.68 1.23 -3.61
C TYR A 62 8.57 0.43 -4.56
N ASN A 63 9.88 0.42 -4.30
CA ASN A 63 10.83 -0.35 -5.11
C ASN A 63 10.52 -1.85 -5.10
N ALA A 64 10.19 -2.42 -3.92
CA ALA A 64 9.85 -3.82 -3.80
C ALA A 64 8.54 -4.16 -4.54
N ILE A 65 7.53 -3.29 -4.46
CA ILE A 65 6.26 -3.43 -5.17
C ILE A 65 6.52 -3.41 -6.69
N GLY A 66 7.27 -2.43 -7.20
CA GLY A 66 7.59 -2.32 -8.62
C GLY A 66 8.30 -3.56 -9.17
N ILE A 67 9.23 -4.15 -8.41
CA ILE A 67 9.88 -5.42 -8.78
C ILE A 67 8.86 -6.57 -8.88
N ASN A 68 7.90 -6.62 -7.96
CA ASN A 68 6.88 -7.69 -7.96
C ASN A 68 5.84 -7.50 -9.07
N ILE A 69 5.45 -6.25 -9.38
CA ILE A 69 4.58 -5.94 -10.53
C ILE A 69 5.26 -6.39 -11.83
N LYS A 70 6.52 -6.00 -12.04
CA LYS A 70 7.26 -6.41 -13.23
C LYS A 70 7.30 -7.94 -13.39
N LYS A 71 7.59 -8.67 -12.31
CA LYS A 71 7.58 -10.14 -12.31
C LYS A 71 6.21 -10.74 -12.61
N PHE A 72 5.16 -10.09 -12.13
CA PHE A 72 3.78 -10.49 -12.44
C PHE A 72 3.51 -10.30 -13.93
N GLU A 73 3.85 -9.15 -14.50
CA GLU A 73 3.63 -8.85 -15.92
C GLU A 73 4.42 -9.75 -16.86
N GLU A 74 5.67 -10.07 -16.52
CA GLU A 74 6.49 -11.04 -17.25
C GLU A 74 5.82 -12.43 -17.33
N ARG A 75 4.97 -12.78 -16.36
CA ARG A 75 4.31 -14.08 -16.27
C ARG A 75 2.88 -14.09 -16.80
N PHE A 76 2.13 -13.01 -16.61
CA PHE A 76 0.69 -12.96 -16.87
C PHE A 76 0.28 -11.95 -17.95
N GLY A 77 1.23 -11.15 -18.45
CA GLY A 77 0.98 -10.06 -19.40
C GLY A 77 0.94 -8.69 -18.74
N GLU A 78 1.10 -7.65 -19.55
CA GLU A 78 1.15 -6.26 -19.11
C GLU A 78 -0.16 -5.84 -18.45
N ILE A 79 -0.06 -5.11 -17.33
CA ILE A 79 -1.22 -4.48 -16.69
C ILE A 79 -1.59 -3.26 -17.54
N PRO A 80 -2.85 -3.13 -17.99
CA PRO A 80 -3.27 -1.95 -18.73
C PRO A 80 -3.05 -0.69 -17.89
N ASN A 81 -2.41 0.33 -18.47
CA ASN A 81 -2.32 1.63 -17.83
C ASN A 81 -3.71 2.28 -17.82
N GLU A 82 -4.33 2.41 -16.65
CA GLU A 82 -5.45 3.34 -16.49
C GLU A 82 -4.84 4.76 -16.49
N GLU A 83 -5.17 5.57 -17.51
CA GLU A 83 -4.78 6.99 -17.51
C GLU A 83 -5.33 7.66 -16.25
N ASN A 84 -4.41 8.16 -15.43
CA ASN A 84 -4.59 8.70 -14.09
C ASN A 84 -5.86 9.56 -13.94
N ASN A 85 -6.78 9.17 -13.04
CA ASN A 85 -7.68 10.13 -12.43
C ASN A 85 -6.96 10.71 -11.20
N GLU A 86 -6.71 12.01 -11.28
CA GLU A 86 -5.87 12.81 -10.41
C GLU A 86 -6.33 12.74 -8.94
N ASP A 87 -5.32 12.71 -8.04
CA ASP A 87 -5.35 13.05 -6.63
C ASP A 87 -6.74 13.25 -6.01
N ILE A 88 -7.25 12.23 -5.31
CA ILE A 88 -8.37 12.41 -4.39
C ILE A 88 -7.90 13.42 -3.32
N PRO A 89 -8.50 14.63 -3.23
CA PRO A 89 -8.01 15.66 -2.31
C PRO A 89 -8.08 15.17 -0.87
N GLY A 90 -6.97 15.35 -0.15
CA GLY A 90 -6.71 14.87 1.21
C GLY A 90 -7.49 15.56 2.31
N ASN A 91 -8.83 15.57 2.22
CA ASN A 91 -9.69 15.93 3.33
C ASN A 91 -10.62 14.76 3.67
N VAL A 92 -10.13 13.88 4.55
CA VAL A 92 -10.99 13.06 5.41
C VAL A 92 -11.30 13.89 6.66
N ASN A 93 -12.58 14.14 6.92
CA ASN A 93 -13.04 14.82 8.15
C ASN A 93 -12.75 13.97 9.40
#